data_AF-A0A7V1MJF7-F1
#
_entry.id   AF-A0A7V1MJF7-F1
#
_cell.length_a   1.000
_cell.length_b   1.000
_cell.length_c   1.000
_cell.angle_alpha   90.00
_cell.angle_beta   90.00
_cell.angle_gamma   90.00
#
_symmetry.space_group_name_H-M   'P 1'
#
loop_
_entity.id
_entity.type
_entity.pdbx_description
1 polymer ?
#
loop_
_entity_poly.entity_id
_entity_poly.type
_entity_poly.pdbx_seq_one_letter_code
_entity_poly.pdbx_strand_id
1 'polypeptide(L)' 'MEKKTDFKSELVGVFGHPVSENPTVVMVEAAFKELGLDWRYLTIEVRPEDLADAVNGLRAFH' A
#
# COMPACT_ATOMS: atom_id res chain seq x y z
N MET A 1 4.91 -26.81 8.11
CA MET A 1 4.22 -25.87 9.03
C MET A 1 2.83 -25.64 8.47
N GLU A 2 1.81 -25.77 9.31
CA GLU A 2 0.41 -25.60 8.90
C GLU A 2 0.18 -24.13 8.49
N LYS A 3 -0.33 -23.92 7.28
CA LYS A 3 -0.58 -22.57 6.76
C LYS A 3 -1.83 -22.03 7.45
N LYS A 4 -1.65 -21.22 8.49
CA LYS A 4 -2.74 -20.50 9.15
C LYS A 4 -3.51 -19.72 8.07
N THR A 5 -4.82 -19.88 8.02
CA THR A 5 -5.67 -19.06 7.14
C THR A 5 -5.63 -17.63 7.66
N ASP A 6 -4.93 -16.78 6.94
CA ASP A 6 -4.85 -15.35 7.20
C ASP A 6 -5.25 -14.62 5.92
N PHE A 7 -6.16 -13.67 6.05
CA PHE A 7 -6.67 -12.85 4.94
C PHE A 7 -6.21 -11.39 5.08
N LYS A 8 -5.44 -11.06 6.14
CA LYS A 8 -4.90 -9.73 6.36
C LYS A 8 -3.51 -9.64 5.73
N SER A 9 -3.42 -8.93 4.60
CA SER A 9 -2.14 -8.49 4.07
C SER A 9 -1.67 -7.21 4.77
N GLU A 10 -0.36 -7.04 4.92
CA GLU A 10 0.22 -5.76 5.33
C GLU A 10 0.09 -4.73 4.19
N LEU A 11 -0.17 -3.48 4.54
CA LEU A 11 -0.45 -2.42 3.57
C LEU A 11 0.65 -1.36 3.60
N VAL A 12 1.19 -1.06 2.43
CA VAL A 12 2.04 0.12 2.19
C VAL A 12 1.58 0.82 0.92
N GLY A 13 2.02 2.05 0.68
CA GLY A 13 1.58 2.75 -0.51
C GLY A 13 2.13 4.16 -0.67
N VAL A 14 1.57 4.86 -1.65
CA VAL A 14 1.90 6.24 -1.99
C VAL A 14 0.62 7.08 -2.09
N PHE A 15 0.67 8.27 -1.51
CA PHE A 15 -0.31 9.34 -1.72
C PHE A 15 0.22 10.30 -2.79
N GLY A 16 -0.61 10.64 -3.78
CA GLY A 16 -0.23 11.61 -4.82
C GLY A 16 -1.41 12.09 -5.67
N HIS A 17 -1.16 13.13 -6.49
CA HIS A 17 -2.13 13.68 -7.44
C HIS A 17 -1.40 14.39 -8.61
N PRO A 18 -1.56 13.94 -9.89
CA PRO A 18 -2.08 12.62 -10.27
C PRO A 18 -1.11 11.51 -9.85
N VAL A 19 -1.62 10.36 -9.40
CA VAL A 19 -0.76 9.22 -9.03
C VAL A 19 -0.83 8.03 -10.00
N SER A 20 -1.74 8.07 -10.97
CA SER A 20 -2.05 6.95 -11.88
C SER A 20 -0.88 6.47 -12.73
N GLU A 21 0.09 7.34 -13.04
CA GLU A 21 1.26 6.99 -13.87
C GLU A 21 2.44 6.46 -13.06
N ASN A 22 2.30 6.29 -11.74
CA ASN A 22 3.38 5.82 -10.88
C ASN A 22 3.66 4.31 -11.08
N PRO A 23 4.83 3.90 -11.63
CA PRO A 23 5.13 2.51 -11.91
C PRO A 23 5.65 1.73 -10.67
N THR A 24 5.84 2.39 -9.52
CA THR A 24 6.43 1.80 -8.32
C THR A 24 5.67 0.55 -7.86
N VAL A 25 4.34 0.50 -8.05
CA VAL A 25 3.53 -0.69 -7.74
C VAL A 25 4.06 -1.96 -8.41
N VAL A 26 4.47 -1.88 -9.68
CA VAL A 26 4.98 -3.04 -10.44
C VAL A 26 6.28 -3.57 -9.83
N MET A 27 7.19 -2.66 -9.47
CA MET A 27 8.49 -3.00 -8.89
C MET A 27 8.32 -3.58 -7.46
N VAL A 28 7.50 -2.93 -6.63
CA VAL A 28 7.37 -3.28 -5.20
C VAL A 28 6.57 -4.57 -5.01
N GLU A 29 5.48 -4.78 -5.76
CA GLU A 29 4.73 -6.04 -5.66
C GLU A 29 5.52 -7.24 -6.19
N ALA A 30 6.35 -7.05 -7.22
CA ALA A 30 7.28 -8.08 -7.67
C ALA A 30 8.27 -8.46 -6.56
N ALA A 31 8.79 -7.48 -5.82
CA ALA A 31 9.68 -7.74 -4.67
C ALA A 31 8.95 -8.46 -3.53
N PHE A 32 7.71 -8.09 -3.20
CA PHE A 32 6.92 -8.80 -2.19
C PHE A 32 6.71 -10.27 -2.55
N LYS A 33 6.39 -10.55 -3.81
CA LYS A 33 6.21 -11.93 -4.31
C LYS A 33 7.51 -12.73 -4.21
N GLU A 34 8.63 -12.16 -4.63
CA GLU A 34 9.94 -12.83 -4.57
C GLU A 34 10.36 -13.15 -3.12
N LEU A 35 10.05 -12.23 -2.18
CA LEU A 35 10.39 -12.40 -0.76
C LEU A 35 9.36 -13.22 0.03
N GLY A 36 8.25 -13.65 -0.60
CA GLY A 36 7.18 -14.38 0.07
C GLY A 36 6.42 -13.56 1.13
N LEU A 37 6.39 -12.23 0.97
CA LEU A 37 5.69 -11.31 1.87
C LEU A 37 4.22 -11.15 1.45
N ASP A 38 3.27 -11.40 2.37
CA ASP A 38 1.84 -11.13 2.13
C ASP A 38 1.51 -9.64 2.33
N TRP A 39 2.05 -8.82 1.43
CA TRP A 39 1.94 -7.36 1.46
C TRP A 39 1.23 -6.87 0.19
N ARG A 40 0.64 -5.68 0.26
CA ARG A 40 0.03 -4.99 -0.88
C ARG A 40 0.57 -3.57 -0.99
N TYR A 41 0.83 -3.13 -2.22
CA TYR A 41 1.22 -1.76 -2.50
C TYR A 41 0.02 -0.99 -3.06
N LEU A 42 -0.38 0.07 -2.36
CA LEU A 42 -1.53 0.89 -2.72
C LEU A 42 -1.08 2.19 -3.38
N THR A 43 -1.57 2.43 -4.60
CA THR A 43 -1.44 3.71 -5.28
C THR A 43 -2.72 4.50 -5.05
N ILE A 44 -2.67 5.53 -4.19
CA ILE A 44 -3.86 6.21 -3.67
C ILE A 44 -3.84 7.68 -4.10
N GLU A 45 -4.91 8.09 -4.77
CA GLU A 45 -5.12 9.47 -5.20
C GLU A 45 -5.48 10.35 -3.99
N VAL A 46 -4.62 11.31 -3.67
CA VAL A 46 -4.80 12.25 -2.57
C VAL A 46 -4.36 13.63 -3.06
N ARG A 47 -5.31 14.57 -3.11
CA ARG A 47 -5.00 15.95 -3.49
C ARG A 47 -4.19 16.65 -2.40
N PRO A 48 -3.39 17.68 -2.74
CA PRO A 48 -2.58 18.40 -1.75
C PRO A 48 -3.40 18.93 -0.56
N GLU A 49 -4.62 19.41 -0.80
CA GLU A 49 -5.53 19.92 0.23
C GLU A 49 -6.00 18.84 1.23
N ASP A 50 -6.04 17.58 0.82
CA ASP A 50 -6.57 16.46 1.61
C ASP A 50 -5.44 15.66 2.31
N LEU A 51 -4.17 15.99 2.05
CA LEU A 51 -3.02 15.20 2.52
C LEU A 51 -2.98 15.06 4.05
N ALA A 52 -3.33 16.12 4.77
CA ALA A 52 -3.36 16.09 6.23
C ALA A 52 -4.38 15.06 6.76
N ASP A 53 -5.58 15.05 6.17
CA ASP A 53 -6.65 14.12 6.54
C ASP A 53 -6.31 12.68 6.15
N ALA A 54 -5.70 12.48 4.97
CA ALA A 54 -5.23 11.17 4.53
C ALA A 54 -4.20 10.57 5.49
N VAL A 55 -3.21 11.37 5.93
CA VAL A 55 -2.19 10.93 6.91
C VAL A 55 -2.82 10.68 8.29
N ASN A 56 -3.79 11.50 8.70
CA ASN A 56 -4.51 11.27 9.95
C ASN A 56 -5.32 9.97 9.92
N GLY A 57 -6.00 9.66 8.81
CA GLY A 57 -6.72 8.40 8.61
C GLY A 57 -5.78 7.19 8.63
N LEU A 58 -4.62 7.30 7.97
CA LEU A 58 -3.61 6.23 7.93
C LEU A 58 -3.14 5.79 9.32
N ARG A 59 -3.09 6.71 10.30
CA ARG A 59 -2.67 6.39 11.68
C ARG A 59 -3.62 5.45 12.41
N ALA A 60 -4.86 5.29 11.95
CA ALA A 60 -5.84 4.40 12.55
C ALA A 60 -5.74 2.95 12.02
N PHE A 61 -4.87 2.67 11.04
CA PHE A 61 -4.71 1.33 10.47
C PHE A 61 -3.76 0.52 11.37
N HIS A 62 -4.24 -0.60 11.95
CA HIS A 62 -3.50 -1.48 12.86
C HIS A 62 -3.57 -2.96 12.43
#